data_AF-A0A6N9AUW3-F1
#
_entry.id   AF-A0A6N9AUW3-F1
#
_cell.length_a   1.000
_cell.length_b   1.000
_cell.length_c   1.000
_cell.angle_alpha   90.00
_cell.angle_beta   90.00
_cell.angle_gamma   90.00
#
_symmetry.space_group_name_H-M   'P 1'
#
loop_
_entity.id
_entity.type
_entity.pdbx_description
1 polymer ?
#
loop_
_entity_poly.entity_id
_entity_poly.type
_entity_poly.pdbx_seq_one_letter_code
_entity_poly.pdbx_strand_id
1 'polypeptide(L)'
;MKFKLGFSGLRWQTPDLDEILGQLRETGWDGWEIRQSLDWLGSAKRVKTISDRAGVQVAVVTGTGITIDGNHEMKERNKRRIDFAADVEADTFMFMGANRPYGRSSTPDDIRDLADLSDEFADYASQYDLDVCYHIHTSTTVDSREEWELLMRLMKRAQLCIDVSHSAFWHYDPAQSIRDFRDRLVYVHLQDYKDYRFVELGDGGLLDFGATMKALEEIGYDRWVTVCPSQSDLPDTEKMKLERAYLRKLGY
;
A
#
# COMPACT_ATOMS: atom_id res chain seq x y z
N MET A 1 17.82 10.56 2.66
CA MET A 1 17.28 9.37 1.98
C MET A 1 16.69 9.79 0.65
N LYS A 2 16.70 8.91 -0.37
CA LYS A 2 16.10 9.20 -1.67
C LYS A 2 14.58 8.95 -1.68
N PHE A 3 14.10 7.99 -0.91
CA PHE A 3 12.67 7.72 -0.72
C PHE A 3 12.13 8.40 0.54
N LYS A 4 10.80 8.57 0.58
CA LYS A 4 10.03 9.13 1.69
C LYS A 4 9.45 8.02 2.57
N LEU A 5 9.24 8.31 3.86
CA LEU A 5 8.66 7.37 4.81
C LEU A 5 7.20 7.69 5.10
N GLY A 6 6.32 6.73 4.84
CA GLY A 6 4.89 6.82 5.09
C GLY A 6 4.43 5.95 6.25
N PHE A 7 3.29 6.29 6.85
CA PHE A 7 2.60 5.43 7.80
C PHE A 7 1.18 5.14 7.34
N SER A 8 0.76 3.88 7.38
CA SER A 8 -0.57 3.50 6.94
C SER A 8 -1.64 3.77 7.99
N GLY A 9 -2.68 4.50 7.59
CA GLY A 9 -3.88 4.71 8.39
C GLY A 9 -4.77 3.46 8.50
N LEU A 10 -4.29 2.27 8.11
CA LEU A 10 -5.05 1.00 8.09
C LEU A 10 -5.86 0.72 9.36
N ARG A 11 -5.33 1.12 10.52
CA ARG A 11 -5.96 0.84 11.82
C ARG A 11 -6.75 2.02 12.37
N TRP A 12 -6.70 3.18 11.71
CA TRP A 12 -7.43 4.37 12.13
C TRP A 12 -8.87 4.27 11.65
N GLN A 13 -9.80 3.93 12.55
CA GLN A 13 -11.21 3.76 12.18
C GLN A 13 -11.89 5.10 11.90
N THR A 14 -11.88 6.00 12.89
CA THR A 14 -12.52 7.32 12.84
C THR A 14 -11.60 8.38 13.46
N PRO A 15 -10.39 8.58 12.92
CA PRO A 15 -9.41 9.47 13.52
C PRO A 15 -9.87 10.93 13.47
N ASP A 16 -9.48 11.71 14.48
CA ASP A 16 -9.34 13.15 14.31
C ASP A 16 -8.09 13.42 13.47
N LEU A 17 -8.30 13.81 12.21
CA LEU A 17 -7.20 14.01 11.26
C LEU A 17 -6.26 15.14 11.68
N ASP A 18 -6.76 16.18 12.34
CA ASP A 18 -5.93 17.31 12.75
C ASP A 18 -4.95 16.89 13.84
N GLU A 19 -5.44 16.14 14.83
CA GLU A 19 -4.61 15.63 15.91
C GLU A 19 -3.63 14.57 15.42
N ILE A 20 -4.12 13.53 14.72
CA ILE A 20 -3.31 12.36 14.38
C ILE A 20 -2.21 12.71 13.37
N LEU A 21 -2.49 13.60 12.40
CA LEU A 21 -1.49 14.00 11.40
C LEU A 21 -0.43 14.94 12.01
N GLY A 22 -0.80 15.75 13.00
CA GLY A 22 0.17 16.50 13.80
C GLY A 22 1.12 15.58 14.57
N GLN A 23 0.59 14.56 15.24
CA GLN A 23 1.38 13.55 15.95
C GLN A 23 2.25 12.73 14.99
N LEU A 24 1.75 12.43 13.79
CA LEU A 24 2.50 11.76 12.74
C LEU A 24 3.71 12.60 12.28
N ARG A 25 3.53 13.92 12.13
CA ARG A 25 4.64 14.82 11.82
C ARG A 25 5.68 14.87 12.92
N GLU A 26 5.24 15.00 14.17
CA GLU A 26 6.11 15.09 15.35
C GLU A 26 6.96 13.82 15.55
N THR A 27 6.41 12.66 15.22
CA THR A 27 7.15 11.39 15.27
C THR A 27 8.20 11.28 14.17
N GLY A 28 7.99 11.98 13.04
CA GLY A 28 8.98 12.16 11.97
C GLY A 28 8.70 11.37 10.70
N TRP A 29 7.42 11.20 10.34
CA TRP A 29 7.01 10.67 9.05
C TRP A 29 6.82 11.79 8.02
N ASP A 30 6.96 11.44 6.75
CA ASP A 30 6.82 12.37 5.63
C ASP A 30 5.39 12.39 5.08
N GLY A 31 4.64 11.31 5.29
CA GLY A 31 3.29 11.18 4.76
C GLY A 31 2.52 10.00 5.33
N TRP A 32 1.31 9.81 4.80
CA TRP A 32 0.38 8.80 5.27
C TRP A 32 -0.41 8.15 4.14
N GLU A 33 -0.85 6.92 4.40
CA GLU A 33 -1.73 6.19 3.50
C GLU A 33 -3.17 6.25 3.97
N ILE A 34 -4.06 6.59 3.03
CA ILE A 34 -5.49 6.68 3.28
C ILE A 34 -6.15 5.32 3.10
N ARG A 35 -6.83 4.87 4.17
CA ARG A 35 -7.64 3.63 4.21
C ARG A 35 -9.10 3.89 4.56
N GLN A 36 -9.42 5.11 4.98
CA GLN A 36 -10.73 5.48 5.48
C GLN A 36 -11.78 5.58 4.36
N SER A 37 -13.06 5.58 4.76
CA SER A 37 -14.15 5.90 3.85
C SER A 37 -14.09 7.37 3.43
N LEU A 38 -14.42 7.66 2.16
CA LEU A 38 -14.56 9.03 1.70
C LEU A 38 -15.72 9.75 2.41
N ASP A 39 -16.75 9.01 2.83
CA ASP A 39 -17.88 9.56 3.60
C ASP A 39 -17.42 10.14 4.95
N TRP A 40 -16.39 9.51 5.55
CA TRP A 40 -15.80 9.98 6.80
C TRP A 40 -14.80 11.11 6.57
N LEU A 41 -13.92 10.95 5.58
CA LEU A 41 -12.87 11.92 5.28
C LEU A 41 -13.43 13.29 4.82
N GLY A 42 -14.58 13.27 4.15
CA GLY A 42 -15.17 14.44 3.52
C GLY A 42 -14.50 14.75 2.19
N SER A 43 -14.46 16.02 1.80
CA SER A 43 -13.90 16.43 0.51
C SER A 43 -12.37 16.33 0.47
N ALA A 44 -11.82 16.07 -0.71
CA ALA A 44 -10.37 16.06 -0.94
C ALA A 44 -9.73 17.38 -0.51
N LYS A 45 -10.36 18.52 -0.82
CA LYS A 45 -9.92 19.86 -0.36
C LYS A 45 -9.72 19.92 1.16
N ARG A 46 -10.66 19.36 1.94
CA ARG A 46 -10.54 19.33 3.41
C ARG A 46 -9.31 18.52 3.82
N VAL A 47 -9.19 17.29 3.32
CA VAL A 47 -8.09 16.37 3.67
C VAL A 47 -6.73 16.94 3.27
N LYS A 48 -6.64 17.52 2.06
CA LYS A 48 -5.44 18.21 1.58
C LYS A 48 -5.08 19.39 2.48
N THR A 49 -6.05 20.23 2.84
CA THR A 49 -5.80 21.38 3.73
C THR A 49 -5.24 20.96 5.09
N ILE A 50 -5.78 19.88 5.68
CA ILE A 50 -5.30 19.35 6.95
C ILE A 50 -3.89 18.77 6.80
N SER A 51 -3.66 17.98 5.75
CA SER A 51 -2.36 17.36 5.44
C SER A 51 -1.27 18.42 5.21
N ASP A 52 -1.55 19.45 4.42
CA ASP A 52 -0.65 20.56 4.13
C ASP A 52 -0.32 21.37 5.40
N ARG A 53 -1.33 21.61 6.26
CA ARG A 53 -1.12 22.30 7.55
C ARG A 53 -0.26 21.48 8.52
N ALA A 54 -0.47 20.17 8.57
CA ALA A 54 0.32 19.26 9.41
C ALA A 54 1.73 19.02 8.83
N GLY A 55 1.96 19.31 7.55
CA GLY A 55 3.23 19.07 6.88
C GLY A 55 3.51 17.59 6.61
N VAL A 56 2.47 16.79 6.42
CA VAL A 56 2.54 15.37 6.04
C VAL A 56 1.73 15.14 4.77
N GLN A 57 2.35 14.56 3.75
CA GLN A 57 1.72 14.37 2.44
C GLN A 57 0.81 13.14 2.42
N VAL A 58 -0.21 13.14 1.56
CA VAL A 58 -0.93 11.90 1.25
C VAL A 58 -0.04 11.08 0.32
N ALA A 59 0.46 9.94 0.79
CA ALA A 59 1.33 9.07 -0.01
C ALA A 59 0.53 8.29 -1.04
N VAL A 60 -0.60 7.73 -0.62
CA VAL A 60 -1.46 6.87 -1.44
C VAL A 60 -2.89 6.91 -0.94
N VAL A 61 -3.84 6.70 -1.86
CA VAL A 61 -5.24 6.41 -1.55
C VAL A 61 -5.57 4.99 -1.96
N THR A 62 -6.19 4.24 -1.05
CA THR A 62 -6.49 2.82 -1.30
C THR A 62 -7.90 2.61 -1.85
N GLY A 63 -8.02 1.79 -2.89
CA GLY A 63 -9.26 1.25 -3.43
C GLY A 63 -9.96 0.30 -2.47
N THR A 64 -11.26 0.09 -2.68
CA THR A 64 -12.09 -0.71 -1.75
C THR A 64 -13.09 -1.57 -2.51
N GLY A 65 -13.38 -2.75 -1.96
CA GLY A 65 -14.46 -3.61 -2.43
C GLY A 65 -14.26 -4.13 -3.86
N ILE A 66 -13.01 -4.41 -4.23
CA ILE A 66 -12.65 -4.90 -5.58
C ILE A 66 -13.31 -6.24 -5.84
N THR A 67 -13.91 -6.37 -7.02
CA THR A 67 -14.50 -7.61 -7.55
C THR A 67 -14.02 -7.81 -8.99
N ILE A 68 -13.82 -9.07 -9.38
CA ILE A 68 -13.38 -9.44 -10.73
C ILE A 68 -14.55 -9.68 -11.70
N ASP A 69 -15.79 -9.61 -11.22
CA ASP A 69 -17.02 -9.85 -11.99
C ASP A 69 -17.46 -8.66 -12.87
N GLY A 70 -16.65 -7.60 -12.95
CA GLY A 70 -16.95 -6.43 -13.76
C GLY A 70 -18.07 -5.53 -13.21
N ASN A 71 -18.40 -5.64 -11.92
CA ASN A 71 -19.43 -4.81 -11.27
C ASN A 71 -19.22 -3.30 -11.53
N HIS A 72 -20.16 -2.68 -12.23
CA HIS A 72 -20.07 -1.27 -12.63
C HIS A 72 -20.05 -0.31 -11.43
N GLU A 73 -20.88 -0.54 -10.40
CA GLU A 73 -20.91 0.32 -9.21
C GLU A 73 -19.58 0.30 -8.47
N MET A 74 -18.96 -0.89 -8.32
CA MET A 74 -17.62 -1.03 -7.76
C MET A 74 -16.58 -0.23 -8.55
N LYS A 75 -16.60 -0.34 -9.88
CA LYS A 75 -15.68 0.41 -10.75
C LYS A 75 -15.86 1.91 -10.58
N GLU A 76 -17.09 2.41 -10.61
CA GLU A 76 -17.37 3.85 -10.43
C GLU A 76 -16.95 4.34 -9.05
N ARG A 77 -17.17 3.58 -7.97
CA ARG A 77 -16.69 3.96 -6.63
C ARG A 77 -15.17 4.06 -6.56
N ASN A 78 -14.45 3.15 -7.20
CA ASN A 78 -12.98 3.21 -7.24
C ASN A 78 -12.49 4.34 -8.16
N LYS A 79 -13.18 4.65 -9.27
CA LYS A 79 -12.91 5.85 -10.08
C LYS A 79 -13.09 7.14 -9.28
N ARG A 80 -14.14 7.26 -8.45
CA ARG A 80 -14.30 8.40 -7.53
C ARG A 80 -13.19 8.46 -6.48
N ARG A 81 -12.64 7.32 -6.04
CA ARG A 81 -11.45 7.30 -5.16
C ARG A 81 -10.17 7.71 -5.90
N ILE A 82 -10.04 7.39 -7.19
CA ILE A 82 -8.95 7.89 -8.05
C ILE A 82 -9.06 9.40 -8.20
N ASP A 83 -10.26 9.94 -8.48
CA ASP A 83 -10.50 11.39 -8.53
C ASP A 83 -10.09 12.05 -7.20
N PHE A 84 -10.50 11.46 -6.08
CA PHE A 84 -10.10 11.92 -4.75
C PHE A 84 -8.59 11.87 -4.54
N ALA A 85 -7.92 10.81 -4.99
CA ALA A 85 -6.47 10.65 -4.90
C ALA A 85 -5.71 11.75 -5.66
N ALA A 86 -6.18 12.06 -6.87
CA ALA A 86 -5.65 13.16 -7.65
C ALA A 86 -5.87 14.52 -6.96
N ASP A 87 -7.07 14.78 -6.42
CA ASP A 87 -7.41 16.04 -5.76
C ASP A 87 -6.65 16.27 -4.44
N VAL A 88 -6.23 15.20 -3.75
CA VAL A 88 -5.35 15.30 -2.57
C VAL A 88 -3.86 15.28 -2.93
N GLU A 89 -3.54 15.25 -4.22
CA GLU A 89 -2.17 15.17 -4.75
C GLU A 89 -1.40 13.96 -4.20
N ALA A 90 -2.06 12.80 -4.14
CA ALA A 90 -1.38 11.55 -3.81
C ALA A 90 -0.45 11.12 -4.94
N ASP A 91 0.69 10.51 -4.62
CA ASP A 91 1.65 10.04 -5.63
C ASP A 91 1.13 8.79 -6.37
N THR A 92 0.20 8.04 -5.76
CA THR A 92 -0.32 6.78 -6.33
C THR A 92 -1.73 6.48 -5.80
N PHE A 93 -2.53 5.76 -6.61
CA PHE A 93 -3.70 5.03 -6.16
C PHE A 93 -3.39 3.53 -6.09
N MET A 94 -3.71 2.90 -4.98
CA MET A 94 -3.37 1.49 -4.74
C MET A 94 -4.63 0.66 -4.56
N PHE A 95 -4.67 -0.58 -5.04
CA PHE A 95 -5.75 -1.51 -4.75
C PHE A 95 -5.22 -2.94 -4.61
N MET A 96 -6.04 -3.83 -4.05
CA MET A 96 -5.75 -5.26 -3.89
C MET A 96 -6.69 -6.10 -4.76
N GLY A 97 -6.35 -7.37 -4.96
CA GLY A 97 -7.24 -8.32 -5.61
C GLY A 97 -8.55 -8.51 -4.85
N ALA A 98 -9.57 -9.04 -5.54
CA ALA A 98 -10.79 -9.47 -4.89
C ALA A 98 -10.52 -10.65 -3.94
N ASN A 99 -11.36 -10.85 -2.94
CA ASN A 99 -11.30 -12.06 -2.11
C ASN A 99 -11.46 -13.31 -2.99
N ARG A 100 -10.72 -14.37 -2.69
CA ARG A 100 -10.90 -15.65 -3.39
C ARG A 100 -12.31 -16.20 -3.15
N PRO A 101 -12.99 -16.76 -4.17
CA PRO A 101 -14.22 -17.49 -3.96
C PRO A 101 -14.01 -18.66 -2.99
N TYR A 102 -14.96 -18.84 -2.07
CA TYR A 102 -14.85 -19.89 -1.06
C TYR A 102 -14.69 -21.27 -1.70
N GLY A 103 -13.63 -21.99 -1.30
CA GLY A 103 -13.42 -23.38 -1.71
C GLY A 103 -12.75 -23.58 -3.08
N ARG A 104 -12.23 -22.53 -3.74
CA ARG A 104 -11.38 -22.71 -4.93
C ARG A 104 -10.22 -21.72 -5.01
N SER A 105 -9.15 -22.16 -5.66
CA SER A 105 -8.11 -21.26 -6.17
C SER A 105 -8.64 -20.42 -7.33
N SER A 106 -7.93 -19.32 -7.59
CA SER A 106 -8.10 -18.49 -8.77
C SER A 106 -7.66 -19.28 -10.01
N THR A 107 -8.37 -19.07 -11.10
CA THR A 107 -8.04 -19.61 -12.41
C THR A 107 -7.17 -18.61 -13.17
N PRO A 108 -6.46 -19.02 -14.23
CA PRO A 108 -5.76 -18.09 -15.11
C PRO A 108 -6.66 -17.01 -15.73
N ASP A 109 -7.95 -17.30 -15.91
CA ASP A 109 -8.91 -16.32 -16.41
C ASP A 109 -9.26 -15.28 -15.34
N ASP A 110 -9.44 -15.69 -14.07
CA ASP A 110 -9.63 -14.73 -12.96
C ASP A 110 -8.43 -13.75 -12.85
N ILE A 111 -7.20 -14.23 -13.10
CA ILE A 111 -5.99 -13.40 -13.07
C ILE A 111 -5.93 -12.47 -14.29
N ARG A 112 -6.43 -12.90 -15.45
CA ARG A 112 -6.55 -12.03 -16.64
C ARG A 112 -7.59 -10.94 -16.43
N ASP A 113 -8.74 -11.29 -15.87
CA ASP A 113 -9.79 -10.32 -15.54
C ASP A 113 -9.29 -9.28 -14.53
N LEU A 114 -8.50 -9.70 -13.55
CA LEU A 114 -7.81 -8.78 -12.64
C LEU A 114 -6.81 -7.89 -13.39
N ALA A 115 -6.00 -8.42 -14.29
CA ALA A 115 -5.03 -7.64 -15.06
C ALA A 115 -5.72 -6.56 -15.92
N ASP A 116 -6.82 -6.93 -16.59
CA ASP A 116 -7.61 -6.00 -17.40
C ASP A 116 -8.28 -4.92 -16.52
N LEU A 117 -8.76 -5.28 -15.33
CA LEU A 117 -9.27 -4.31 -14.35
C LEU A 117 -8.18 -3.35 -13.85
N SER A 118 -6.98 -3.87 -13.56
CA SER A 118 -5.82 -3.07 -13.15
C SER A 118 -5.50 -2.01 -14.20
N ASP A 119 -5.44 -2.42 -15.47
CA ASP A 119 -5.14 -1.52 -16.58
C ASP A 119 -6.30 -0.55 -16.86
N GLU A 120 -7.57 -0.94 -16.65
CA GLU A 120 -8.71 0.00 -16.74
C GLU A 120 -8.59 1.13 -15.70
N PHE A 121 -8.19 0.82 -14.47
CA PHE A 121 -7.96 1.85 -13.45
C PHE A 121 -6.77 2.74 -13.79
N ALA A 122 -5.66 2.16 -14.27
CA ALA A 122 -4.50 2.93 -14.73
C ALA A 122 -4.87 3.88 -15.89
N ASP A 123 -5.71 3.42 -16.82
CA ASP A 123 -6.20 4.22 -17.94
C ASP A 123 -7.03 5.40 -17.48
N TYR A 124 -7.95 5.16 -16.56
CA TYR A 124 -8.74 6.22 -15.98
C TYR A 124 -7.88 7.22 -15.19
N ALA A 125 -6.90 6.76 -14.43
CA ALA A 125 -6.03 7.63 -13.62
C ALA A 125 -5.04 8.44 -14.47
N SER A 126 -4.71 7.99 -15.69
CA SER A 126 -3.76 8.67 -16.57
C SER A 126 -4.15 10.12 -16.94
N GLN A 127 -5.44 10.47 -16.86
CA GLN A 127 -5.90 11.85 -17.07
C GLN A 127 -5.40 12.84 -16.00
N TYR A 128 -4.87 12.32 -14.89
CA TYR A 128 -4.34 13.07 -13.75
C TYR A 128 -2.83 12.91 -13.57
N ASP A 129 -2.14 12.23 -14.50
CA ASP A 129 -0.74 11.79 -14.31
C ASP A 129 -0.53 10.99 -13.02
N LEU A 130 -1.58 10.27 -12.57
CA LEU A 130 -1.58 9.50 -11.33
C LEU A 130 -1.30 8.02 -11.60
N ASP A 131 -0.27 7.48 -10.95
CA ASP A 131 0.02 6.05 -11.02
C ASP A 131 -1.05 5.22 -10.31
N VAL A 132 -1.32 4.04 -10.84
CA VAL A 132 -2.15 3.01 -10.21
C VAL A 132 -1.30 1.79 -9.95
N CYS A 133 -1.31 1.25 -8.73
CA CYS A 133 -0.54 0.07 -8.38
C CYS A 133 -1.37 -1.06 -7.77
N TYR A 134 -1.04 -2.29 -8.18
CA TYR A 134 -1.56 -3.49 -7.56
C TYR A 134 -0.73 -3.83 -6.31
N HIS A 135 -1.37 -3.93 -5.16
CA HIS A 135 -0.77 -4.36 -3.90
C HIS A 135 -0.90 -5.88 -3.74
N ILE A 136 0.24 -6.55 -3.73
CA ILE A 136 0.28 -7.99 -3.47
C ILE A 136 -0.25 -8.28 -2.07
N HIS A 137 -1.20 -9.20 -1.96
CA HIS A 137 -1.84 -9.52 -0.70
C HIS A 137 -2.32 -10.97 -0.71
N THR A 138 -1.95 -11.73 0.32
CA THR A 138 -2.38 -13.12 0.48
C THR A 138 -3.90 -13.22 0.65
N SER A 139 -4.48 -14.39 0.36
CA SER A 139 -5.93 -14.63 0.40
C SER A 139 -6.77 -13.79 -0.59
N THR A 140 -6.14 -13.11 -1.55
CA THR A 140 -6.83 -12.39 -2.64
C THR A 140 -6.72 -13.15 -3.97
N THR A 141 -7.21 -12.58 -5.06
CA THR A 141 -7.20 -13.19 -6.39
C THR A 141 -5.82 -13.71 -6.80
N VAL A 142 -4.75 -13.02 -6.40
CA VAL A 142 -3.38 -13.53 -6.51
C VAL A 142 -2.90 -13.94 -5.13
N ASP A 143 -2.50 -15.19 -4.97
CA ASP A 143 -2.16 -15.79 -3.69
C ASP A 143 -1.05 -16.84 -3.79
N SER A 144 -0.24 -16.76 -4.85
CA SER A 144 1.03 -17.48 -4.97
C SER A 144 2.02 -16.69 -5.81
N ARG A 145 3.29 -17.08 -5.74
CA ARG A 145 4.35 -16.53 -6.60
C ARG A 145 4.04 -16.71 -8.08
N GLU A 146 3.59 -17.90 -8.49
CA GLU A 146 3.29 -18.22 -9.89
C GLU A 146 2.12 -17.38 -10.43
N GLU A 147 1.09 -17.19 -9.60
CA GLU A 147 -0.05 -16.33 -9.91
C GLU A 147 0.38 -14.86 -10.02
N TRP A 148 1.27 -14.39 -9.14
CA TRP A 148 1.82 -13.04 -9.19
C TRP A 148 2.67 -12.82 -10.44
N GLU A 149 3.58 -13.74 -10.77
CA GLU A 149 4.37 -13.68 -11.99
C GLU A 149 3.48 -13.71 -13.25
N LEU A 150 2.37 -14.45 -13.23
CA LEU A 150 1.38 -14.42 -14.29
C LEU A 150 0.70 -13.06 -14.40
N LEU A 151 0.24 -12.49 -13.28
CA LEU A 151 -0.36 -11.15 -13.26
C LEU A 151 0.62 -10.11 -13.83
N MET A 152 1.88 -10.13 -13.42
CA MET A 152 2.91 -9.20 -13.91
C MET A 152 3.18 -9.30 -15.42
N ARG A 153 3.01 -10.50 -16.01
CA ARG A 153 3.09 -10.68 -17.47
C ARG A 153 1.85 -10.17 -18.21
N LEU A 154 0.69 -10.16 -17.56
CA LEU A 154 -0.59 -9.77 -18.15
C LEU A 154 -0.85 -8.26 -18.02
N MET A 155 -0.51 -7.65 -16.88
CA MET A 155 -0.65 -6.20 -16.64
C MET A 155 0.28 -5.41 -17.53
N LYS A 156 -0.26 -4.38 -18.20
CA LYS A 156 0.49 -3.58 -19.18
C LYS A 156 0.80 -2.19 -18.64
N ARG A 157 -0.13 -1.57 -17.93
CA ARG A 157 -0.10 -0.15 -17.54
C ARG A 157 -0.04 0.05 -16.03
N ALA A 158 -0.81 -0.74 -15.28
CA ALA A 158 -0.73 -0.70 -13.82
C ALA A 158 0.67 -1.07 -13.33
N GLN A 159 1.07 -0.40 -12.24
CA GLN A 159 2.32 -0.58 -11.54
C GLN A 159 2.14 -1.53 -10.35
N LEU A 160 3.17 -1.65 -9.53
CA LEU A 160 3.24 -2.63 -8.45
C LEU A 160 3.51 -1.98 -7.10
N CYS A 161 2.75 -2.42 -6.10
CA CYS A 161 3.04 -2.26 -4.69
C CYS A 161 3.49 -3.60 -4.12
N ILE A 162 4.72 -3.64 -3.59
CA ILE A 162 5.22 -4.82 -2.87
C ILE A 162 5.03 -4.60 -1.38
N ASP A 163 4.23 -5.46 -0.77
CA ASP A 163 4.29 -5.69 0.67
C ASP A 163 5.21 -6.88 0.95
N VAL A 164 6.25 -6.60 1.71
CA VAL A 164 7.33 -7.54 1.97
C VAL A 164 6.87 -8.76 2.76
N SER A 165 5.83 -8.63 3.59
CA SER A 165 5.27 -9.75 4.35
C SER A 165 4.58 -10.74 3.41
N HIS A 166 3.80 -10.25 2.46
CA HIS A 166 3.09 -11.08 1.49
C HIS A 166 4.05 -11.78 0.51
N SER A 167 5.11 -11.10 0.07
CA SER A 167 6.20 -11.75 -0.69
C SER A 167 6.81 -12.92 0.09
N ALA A 168 7.11 -12.70 1.38
CA ALA A 168 7.68 -13.75 2.24
C ALA A 168 6.73 -14.93 2.46
N PHE A 169 5.41 -14.69 2.58
CA PHE A 169 4.42 -15.76 2.69
C PHE A 169 4.35 -16.65 1.44
N TRP A 170 4.69 -16.12 0.27
CA TRP A 170 4.84 -16.89 -0.96
C TRP A 170 6.25 -17.47 -1.14
N HIS A 171 7.06 -17.50 -0.08
CA HIS A 171 8.45 -17.95 -0.09
C HIS A 171 9.32 -17.24 -1.12
N TYR A 172 8.99 -15.99 -1.43
CA TYR A 172 9.77 -15.12 -2.28
C TYR A 172 10.50 -14.10 -1.41
N ASP A 173 11.83 -14.24 -1.34
CA ASP A 173 12.70 -13.31 -0.61
C ASP A 173 12.34 -11.84 -0.93
N PRO A 174 11.98 -11.02 0.08
CA PRO A 174 11.50 -9.66 -0.16
C PRO A 174 12.55 -8.74 -0.83
N ALA A 175 13.82 -8.88 -0.46
CA ALA A 175 14.88 -8.07 -1.05
C ALA A 175 15.09 -8.46 -2.53
N GLN A 176 15.01 -9.74 -2.85
CA GLN A 176 15.10 -10.24 -4.22
C GLN A 176 13.89 -9.82 -5.05
N SER A 177 12.67 -9.89 -4.50
CA SER A 177 11.46 -9.51 -5.24
C SER A 177 11.44 -8.02 -5.60
N ILE A 178 11.97 -7.15 -4.71
CA ILE A 178 12.22 -5.73 -5.02
C ILE A 178 13.17 -5.58 -6.22
N ARG A 179 14.26 -6.34 -6.28
CA ARG A 179 15.23 -6.27 -7.39
C ARG A 179 14.65 -6.76 -8.71
N ASP A 180 13.88 -7.85 -8.65
CA ASP A 180 13.29 -8.50 -9.81
C ASP A 180 12.19 -7.64 -10.45
N PHE A 181 11.40 -6.94 -9.64
CA PHE A 181 10.30 -6.10 -10.11
C PHE A 181 10.57 -4.59 -10.06
N ARG A 182 11.84 -4.17 -9.93
CA ARG A 182 12.23 -2.76 -9.78
C ARG A 182 11.63 -1.82 -10.83
N ASP A 183 11.46 -2.29 -12.07
CA ASP A 183 11.01 -1.46 -13.21
C ASP A 183 9.50 -1.17 -13.15
N ARG A 184 8.76 -1.84 -12.26
CA ARG A 184 7.30 -1.68 -12.04
C ARG A 184 6.97 -1.20 -10.63
N LEU A 185 7.95 -1.13 -9.73
CA LEU A 185 7.75 -0.87 -8.31
C LEU A 185 7.55 0.62 -8.06
N VAL A 186 6.38 1.01 -7.58
CA VAL A 186 6.06 2.43 -7.28
C VAL A 186 5.67 2.69 -5.83
N TYR A 187 5.41 1.62 -5.06
CA TYR A 187 5.02 1.72 -3.66
C TYR A 187 5.50 0.50 -2.88
N VAL A 188 5.90 0.67 -1.62
CA VAL A 188 6.38 -0.42 -0.78
C VAL A 188 5.70 -0.38 0.58
N HIS A 189 5.23 -1.54 1.03
CA HIS A 189 4.79 -1.73 2.40
C HIS A 189 5.79 -2.52 3.22
N LEU A 190 6.04 -2.03 4.43
CA LEU A 190 6.71 -2.77 5.48
C LEU A 190 5.67 -3.18 6.52
N GLN A 191 5.48 -4.49 6.66
CA GLN A 191 4.61 -5.07 7.66
C GLN A 191 5.32 -6.28 8.26
N ASP A 192 5.27 -6.46 9.58
CA ASP A 192 5.87 -7.61 10.23
C ASP A 192 4.80 -8.55 10.80
N TYR A 193 5.15 -9.83 10.90
CA TYR A 193 4.21 -10.89 11.20
C TYR A 193 4.83 -11.97 12.08
N LYS A 194 4.07 -12.40 13.09
CA LYS A 194 4.41 -13.54 13.95
C LYS A 194 3.19 -14.17 14.58
N ASP A 195 3.22 -15.49 14.69
CA ASP A 195 2.25 -16.30 15.45
C ASP A 195 0.78 -15.96 15.19
N TYR A 196 0.33 -15.82 13.93
CA TYR A 196 -1.09 -15.49 13.69
C TYR A 196 -1.37 -14.02 13.36
N ARG A 197 -0.42 -13.13 13.67
CA ARG A 197 -0.72 -11.72 13.89
C ARG A 197 0.32 -10.80 13.28
N PHE A 198 -0.14 -9.63 12.85
CA PHE A 198 0.75 -8.54 12.49
C PHE A 198 1.28 -7.85 13.75
N VAL A 199 2.60 -7.73 13.84
CA VAL A 199 3.33 -7.20 14.99
C VAL A 199 4.12 -5.97 14.59
N GLU A 200 4.69 -5.27 15.56
CA GLU A 200 5.60 -4.15 15.34
C GLU A 200 6.83 -4.58 14.53
N LEU A 201 7.40 -3.67 13.72
CA LEU A 201 8.55 -4.01 12.89
C LEU A 201 9.74 -4.46 13.76
N GLY A 202 10.28 -5.63 13.43
CA GLY A 202 11.43 -6.23 14.11
C GLY A 202 11.06 -7.27 15.17
N ASP A 203 9.79 -7.38 15.55
CA ASP A 203 9.32 -8.37 16.52
C ASP A 203 8.88 -9.69 15.88
N GLY A 204 8.68 -9.71 14.55
CA GLY A 204 8.13 -10.87 13.85
C GLY A 204 9.18 -11.93 13.52
N GLY A 205 10.40 -11.51 13.18
CA GLY A 205 11.56 -12.39 12.98
C GLY A 205 11.58 -13.18 11.67
N LEU A 206 10.54 -13.05 10.83
CA LEU A 206 10.51 -13.64 9.48
C LEU A 206 11.24 -12.78 8.43
N LEU A 207 11.26 -11.46 8.64
CA LEU A 207 11.67 -10.48 7.63
C LEU A 207 12.99 -9.80 8.01
N ASP A 208 13.88 -9.66 7.03
CA ASP A 208 15.06 -8.81 7.15
C ASP A 208 14.77 -7.44 6.52
N PHE A 209 14.28 -6.52 7.34
CA PHE A 209 14.02 -5.14 6.92
C PHE A 209 15.32 -4.40 6.56
N GLY A 210 16.45 -4.73 7.16
CA GLY A 210 17.74 -4.14 6.80
C GLY A 210 18.13 -4.48 5.35
N ALA A 211 18.03 -5.76 4.99
CA ALA A 211 18.27 -6.23 3.62
C ALA A 211 17.25 -5.66 2.62
N THR A 212 15.98 -5.57 3.01
CA THR A 212 14.90 -4.95 2.21
C THR A 212 15.22 -3.49 1.90
N MET A 213 15.54 -2.70 2.92
CA MET A 213 15.81 -1.26 2.75
C MET A 213 17.08 -1.05 1.91
N LYS A 214 18.11 -1.87 2.11
CA LYS A 214 19.31 -1.85 1.26
C LYS A 214 19.01 -2.19 -0.19
N ALA A 215 18.12 -3.15 -0.47
CA ALA A 215 17.72 -3.48 -1.84
C ALA A 215 17.04 -2.29 -2.53
N LEU A 216 16.22 -1.52 -1.80
CA LEU A 216 15.61 -0.28 -2.30
C LEU A 216 16.68 0.78 -2.65
N GLU A 217 17.70 0.94 -1.81
CA GLU A 217 18.83 1.83 -2.10
C GLU A 217 19.62 1.36 -3.34
N GLU A 218 19.88 0.06 -3.46
CA GLU A 218 20.61 -0.54 -4.59
C GLU A 218 19.93 -0.31 -5.93
N ILE A 219 18.60 -0.40 -5.99
CA ILE A 219 17.83 -0.11 -7.21
C ILE A 219 17.59 1.40 -7.43
N GLY A 220 18.02 2.25 -6.50
CA GLY A 220 17.84 3.69 -6.58
C GLY A 220 16.40 4.16 -6.38
N TYR A 221 15.59 3.41 -5.62
CA TYR A 221 14.19 3.73 -5.35
C TYR A 221 14.05 5.10 -4.67
N ASP A 222 13.13 5.93 -5.15
CA ASP A 222 12.95 7.33 -4.74
C ASP A 222 11.49 7.71 -4.43
N ARG A 223 10.61 6.71 -4.27
CA ARG A 223 9.19 6.90 -3.95
C ARG A 223 8.89 6.65 -2.47
N TRP A 224 7.77 6.00 -2.13
CA TRP A 224 7.32 5.82 -0.76
C TRP A 224 7.63 4.43 -0.22
N VAL A 225 8.10 4.40 1.03
CA VAL A 225 8.19 3.20 1.85
C VAL A 225 7.28 3.41 3.06
N THR A 226 6.20 2.66 3.12
CA THR A 226 5.11 2.89 4.08
C THR A 226 4.99 1.75 5.07
N VAL A 227 4.96 2.06 6.35
CA VAL A 227 4.78 1.06 7.41
C VAL A 227 3.30 0.79 7.63
N CYS A 228 2.92 -0.48 7.62
CA CYS A 228 1.58 -0.95 7.96
C CYS A 228 1.52 -1.33 9.44
N PRO A 229 0.72 -0.64 10.26
CA PRO A 229 0.72 -0.85 11.71
C PRO A 229 0.26 -2.25 12.13
N SER A 230 0.86 -2.69 13.25
CA SER A 230 0.54 -3.94 13.95
C SER A 230 -0.92 -4.04 14.40
N GLN A 231 -1.30 -5.25 14.80
CA GLN A 231 -2.59 -5.57 15.44
C GLN A 231 -2.52 -5.47 16.97
N SER A 232 -1.49 -4.84 17.55
CA SER A 232 -1.43 -4.66 19.01
C SER A 232 -2.49 -3.69 19.51
N ASP A 233 -2.81 -3.76 20.80
CA ASP A 233 -3.77 -2.85 21.46
C ASP A 233 -3.13 -1.49 21.84
N LEU A 234 -1.89 -1.23 21.39
CA LEU A 234 -1.22 0.03 21.64
C LEU A 234 -1.95 1.20 20.94
N PRO A 235 -1.96 2.40 21.53
CA PRO A 235 -2.41 3.60 20.85
C PRO A 235 -1.65 3.82 19.54
N ASP A 236 -2.32 4.36 18.51
CA ASP A 236 -1.71 4.59 17.21
C ASP A 236 -0.46 5.49 17.30
N THR A 237 -0.47 6.46 18.21
CA THR A 237 0.69 7.33 18.47
C THR A 237 1.91 6.58 18.99
N GLU A 238 1.71 5.57 19.84
CA GLU A 238 2.80 4.74 20.34
C GLU A 238 3.33 3.80 19.24
N LYS A 239 2.44 3.26 18.40
CA LYS A 239 2.84 2.51 17.20
C LYS A 239 3.71 3.36 16.29
N MET A 240 3.28 4.58 15.94
CA MET A 240 4.07 5.50 15.10
C MET A 240 5.47 5.75 15.66
N LYS A 241 5.61 5.91 16.98
CA LYS A 241 6.91 6.12 17.65
C LYS A 241 7.79 4.87 17.57
N LEU A 242 7.23 3.69 17.88
CA LEU A 242 7.96 2.42 17.88
C LEU A 242 8.48 2.09 16.48
N GLU A 243 7.62 2.20 15.47
CA GLU A 243 7.98 1.92 14.08
C GLU A 243 9.04 2.90 13.57
N ARG A 244 8.89 4.20 13.86
CA ARG A 244 9.90 5.18 13.47
C ARG A 244 11.23 4.94 14.18
N ALA A 245 11.20 4.57 15.47
CA ALA A 245 12.40 4.24 16.23
C ALA A 245 13.11 3.00 15.68
N TYR A 246 12.36 2.00 15.20
CA TYR A 246 12.92 0.83 14.54
C TYR A 246 13.64 1.20 13.24
N LEU A 247 12.99 1.98 12.36
CA LEU A 247 13.62 2.46 11.12
C LEU A 247 14.90 3.29 11.41
N ARG A 248 14.89 4.12 12.45
CA ARG A 248 16.08 4.88 12.88
C ARG A 248 17.25 3.99 13.30
N LYS A 249 16.98 2.86 13.96
CA LYS A 249 18.02 1.87 14.29
C LYS A 249 18.63 1.24 13.04
N LEU A 250 17.86 1.11 11.96
CA LEU A 250 18.33 0.65 10.66
C LEU A 250 19.04 1.74 9.84
N GLY A 251 19.00 3.00 10.28
CA GLY A 251 19.63 4.14 9.61
C GLY A 251 18.70 4.98 8.73
N TYR A 252 17.38 4.78 8.83
CA TYR A 252 16.35 5.47 8.05
C TYR A 252 15.46 6.34 8.94
#